data_AF-A0A1F8TT04-F1
#
_entry.id   AF-A0A1F8TT04-F1
#
_cell.length_a   1.000
_cell.length_b   1.000
_cell.length_c   1.000
_cell.angle_alpha   90.00
_cell.angle_beta   90.00
_cell.angle_gamma   90.00
#
_symmetry.space_group_name_H-M   'P 1'
#
loop_
_entity.id
_entity.type
_entity.pdbx_description
1 polymer ?
#
loop_
_entity_poly.entity_id
_entity_poly.type
_entity_poly.pdbx_seq_one_letter_code
_entity_poly.pdbx_strand_id
1 'polypeptide(L)'
;MDEALMEQVLINLLQNALDAMQHSKQKQLSLTLERTTQQQWQLDISDSGPGIAPEVAQQIFIPFFTTKATGSGIGLPLSRALLQAQDAQLEYRPGDQSGSCFSIRFAQ
;
A
#
# COMPACT_ATOMS: atom_id res chain seq x y z
N MET A 1 -16.66 6.71 1.19
CA MET A 1 -15.31 6.83 1.79
C MET A 1 -15.11 8.28 2.25
N ASP A 2 -14.63 8.50 3.47
CA ASP A 2 -14.21 9.81 3.96
C ASP A 2 -12.92 10.26 3.26
N GLU A 3 -12.94 11.47 2.69
CA GLU A 3 -11.86 12.01 1.87
C GLU A 3 -10.56 12.20 2.65
N ALA A 4 -10.62 12.74 3.87
CA ALA A 4 -9.44 13.02 4.67
C ALA A 4 -8.74 11.73 5.12
N LEU A 5 -9.51 10.70 5.46
CA LEU A 5 -8.96 9.39 5.80
C LEU A 5 -8.32 8.70 4.59
N MET A 6 -8.94 8.79 3.41
CA MET A 6 -8.35 8.28 2.17
C MET A 6 -7.06 9.03 1.81
N GLU A 7 -7.04 10.36 1.94
CA GLU A 7 -5.85 11.18 1.72
C GLU A 7 -4.69 10.72 2.62
N GLN A 8 -4.94 10.53 3.92
CA GLN A 8 -3.92 10.07 4.86
C GLN A 8 -3.38 8.68 4.49
N VAL A 9 -4.25 7.76 4.07
CA VAL A 9 -3.86 6.44 3.59
C VAL A 9 -2.97 6.56 2.35
N LEU A 10 -3.40 7.34 1.35
CA LEU A 10 -2.66 7.52 0.11
C LEU A 10 -1.29 8.15 0.36
N ILE A 11 -1.21 9.20 1.19
CA ILE A 11 0.07 9.84 1.56
C ILE A 11 1.04 8.80 2.13
N ASN A 12 0.59 7.96 3.06
CA ASN A 12 1.43 6.91 3.64
C ASN A 12 1.89 5.88 2.59
N LEU A 13 1.00 5.39 1.73
CA LEU A 13 1.34 4.42 0.70
C LEU A 13 2.31 4.99 -0.35
N LEU A 14 2.08 6.23 -0.79
CA LEU A 14 2.93 6.93 -1.76
C LEU A 14 4.31 7.21 -1.18
N GLN A 15 4.42 7.64 0.08
CA GLN A 15 5.71 7.79 0.76
C GLN A 15 6.46 6.46 0.86
N ASN A 16 5.76 5.38 1.20
CA ASN A 16 6.38 4.05 1.26
C ASN A 16 6.92 3.60 -0.11
N ALA A 17 6.18 3.85 -1.18
CA ALA A 17 6.62 3.57 -2.55
C ALA A 17 7.86 4.41 -2.95
N LEU A 18 7.85 5.71 -2.65
CA LEU A 18 8.97 6.61 -2.94
C LEU A 18 10.25 6.19 -2.19
N ASP A 19 10.13 5.85 -0.91
CA ASP A 19 11.24 5.33 -0.10
C ASP A 19 11.79 4.02 -0.67
N ALA A 20 10.91 3.09 -1.05
CA ALA A 20 11.29 1.79 -1.60
C ALA A 20 12.08 1.94 -2.91
N MET A 21 11.73 2.92 -3.74
CA MET A 21 12.37 3.20 -5.02
C MET A 21 13.62 4.10 -4.92
N GLN A 22 14.00 4.59 -3.74
CA GLN A 22 15.07 5.59 -3.60
C GLN A 22 16.38 5.17 -4.32
N HIS A 23 16.71 3.89 -4.24
CA HIS A 23 17.91 3.28 -4.83
C HIS A 23 17.62 2.39 -6.06
N SER A 24 16.36 2.34 -6.53
CA SER A 24 16.01 1.58 -7.74
C SER A 24 16.57 2.25 -8.99
N LYS A 25 16.99 1.43 -9.96
CA LYS A 25 17.45 1.92 -11.28
C LYS A 25 16.31 2.59 -12.06
N GLN A 26 15.13 2.00 -12.00
CA GLN A 26 13.89 2.55 -12.54
C GLN A 26 13.03 3.03 -11.37
N LYS A 27 12.47 4.23 -11.48
CA LYS A 27 11.61 4.85 -10.47
C LYS A 27 10.24 5.12 -11.08
N GLN A 28 9.42 4.09 -11.13
CA GLN A 28 8.09 4.13 -11.68
C GLN A 28 7.07 3.85 -10.58
N LEU A 29 6.13 4.79 -10.45
CA LEU A 29 4.96 4.66 -9.59
C LEU A 29 3.72 4.73 -10.47
N SER A 30 2.83 3.77 -10.32
CA SER A 30 1.56 3.72 -11.07
C SER A 30 0.40 3.59 -10.11
N LEU A 31 -0.65 4.38 -10.35
CA LEU A 31 -1.93 4.26 -9.69
C LEU A 31 -2.95 3.83 -10.74
N THR A 32 -3.66 2.74 -10.46
CA THR A 32 -4.68 2.20 -11.36
C THR A 32 -5.97 2.06 -10.58
N LEU A 33 -7.02 2.72 -11.05
CA LEU A 33 -8.37 2.61 -10.50
C LEU A 33 -9.23 1.84 -11.50
N GLU A 34 -9.77 0.72 -11.06
CA GLU A 34 -10.65 -0.12 -11.88
C GLU A 34 -11.86 -0.59 -11.09
N ARG A 35 -12.90 -1.02 -11.81
CA ARG A 35 -14.09 -1.61 -11.23
C ARG A 35 -14.00 -3.13 -11.30
N THR A 36 -14.08 -3.79 -10.16
CA THR A 36 -14.03 -5.25 -10.07
C THR A 36 -15.31 -5.89 -10.60
N THR A 37 -15.27 -7.19 -10.87
CA THR A 37 -16.45 -7.97 -11.28
C THR A 37 -17.58 -7.96 -10.23
N GLN A 38 -17.24 -7.67 -8.97
CA GLN A 38 -18.18 -7.53 -7.86
C GLN A 38 -18.71 -6.09 -7.68
N GLN A 39 -18.54 -5.21 -8.68
CA GLN A 39 -18.97 -3.81 -8.66
C GLN A 39 -18.28 -2.93 -7.59
N GLN A 40 -17.17 -3.39 -7.01
CA GLN A 40 -16.34 -2.61 -6.09
C GLN A 40 -15.27 -1.83 -6.86
N TRP A 41 -14.78 -0.74 -6.27
CA TRP A 41 -13.59 -0.05 -6.77
C TRP A 41 -12.34 -0.73 -6.22
N GLN A 42 -11.35 -0.93 -7.08
CA GLN A 42 -10.00 -1.36 -6.73
C GLN A 42 -9.01 -0.28 -7.17
N LEU A 43 -8.29 0.28 -6.20
CA LEU A 43 -7.18 1.19 -6.43
C LEU A 43 -5.87 0.48 -6.12
N ASP A 44 -5.07 0.22 -7.15
CA ASP A 44 -3.76 -0.37 -7.03
C ASP A 44 -2.69 0.71 -7.10
N ILE A 45 -1.78 0.72 -6.12
CA ILE A 45 -0.60 1.57 -6.05
C ILE A 45 0.62 0.67 -6.19
N SER A 46 1.27 0.71 -7.35
CA SER A 46 2.41 -0.15 -7.68
C SER A 46 3.70 0.65 -7.88
N ASP A 47 4.79 0.18 -7.29
CA ASP A 47 6.12 0.77 -7.42
C ASP A 47 7.13 -0.19 -8.06
N SER A 48 8.21 0.35 -8.61
CA SER A 48 9.36 -0.41 -9.13
C SER A 48 10.49 -0.53 -8.10
N GLY A 49 10.15 -0.62 -6.81
CA GLY A 49 11.06 -0.90 -5.72
C GLY A 49 11.59 -2.34 -5.74
N PRO A 50 12.34 -2.77 -4.72
CA PRO A 50 12.80 -4.15 -4.61
C PRO A 50 11.69 -5.16 -4.27
N GLY A 51 10.48 -4.68 -3.94
CA GLY A 51 9.41 -5.50 -3.38
C GLY A 51 9.63 -5.80 -1.89
N ILE A 52 8.73 -6.60 -1.32
CA ILE A 52 8.80 -7.05 0.07
C ILE A 52 9.01 -8.56 0.09
N ALA A 53 10.03 -9.01 0.83
CA ALA A 53 10.31 -10.43 1.00
C ALA A 53 9.07 -11.17 1.57
N PRO A 54 8.76 -12.40 1.13
CA PRO A 54 7.54 -13.10 1.54
C PRO A 54 7.35 -13.24 3.05
N GLU A 55 8.43 -13.43 3.81
CA GLU A 55 8.41 -13.56 5.26
C GLU A 55 8.06 -12.22 5.94
N VAL A 56 8.53 -11.12 5.37
CA VAL A 56 8.27 -9.75 5.83
C VAL A 56 6.84 -9.33 5.47
N ALA A 57 6.34 -9.73 4.30
CA ALA A 57 5.01 -9.40 3.81
C ALA A 57 3.88 -9.82 4.76
N GLN A 58 4.08 -10.88 5.54
CA GLN A 58 3.13 -11.34 6.56
C GLN A 58 3.09 -10.43 7.81
N GLN A 59 4.12 -9.61 8.00
CA GLN A 59 4.34 -8.81 9.19
C GLN A 59 4.13 -7.30 8.97
N ILE A 60 4.08 -6.82 7.72
CA ILE A 60 4.02 -5.38 7.39
C ILE A 60 2.83 -4.61 7.95
N PHE A 61 1.77 -5.32 8.36
CA PHE A 61 0.61 -4.72 8.99
C PHE A 61 0.52 -4.95 10.51
N ILE A 62 1.58 -5.51 11.12
CA ILE A 62 1.72 -5.61 12.58
C ILE A 62 2.21 -4.25 13.10
N PRO A 63 1.56 -3.66 14.12
CA PRO A 63 2.03 -2.42 14.74
C PRO A 63 3.49 -2.49 15.17
N PHE A 64 4.24 -1.40 14.93
CA PHE A 64 5.66 -1.22 15.28
C PHE A 64 6.65 -2.12 14.50
N PHE A 65 6.17 -2.98 13.61
CA PHE A 65 7.06 -3.72 12.72
C PHE A 65 7.57 -2.82 11.60
N THR A 66 8.88 -2.76 11.40
CA THR A 66 9.49 -2.03 10.29
C THR A 66 10.84 -2.62 9.90
N THR A 67 11.18 -2.48 8.62
CA THR A 67 12.53 -2.74 8.09
C THR A 67 13.30 -1.45 7.82
N LYS A 68 12.67 -0.28 8.00
CA LYS A 68 13.28 1.03 7.77
C LYS A 68 14.03 1.48 9.02
N ALA A 69 15.26 1.95 8.86
CA ALA A 69 16.10 2.41 9.98
C ALA A 69 15.46 3.53 10.84
N THR A 70 14.63 4.38 10.22
CA THR A 70 13.93 5.50 10.89
C THR A 70 12.40 5.36 10.86
N GLY A 71 11.88 4.19 10.48
CA GLY A 71 10.43 3.97 10.39
C GLY A 71 9.80 3.72 11.77
N SER A 72 8.62 4.29 12.02
CA SER A 72 7.87 4.00 13.25
C SER A 72 7.15 2.64 13.24
N GLY A 73 6.96 2.06 12.06
CA GLY A 73 6.15 0.84 11.88
C GLY A 73 4.65 1.03 12.13
N ILE A 74 4.15 2.27 12.14
CA ILE A 74 2.73 2.57 12.41
C ILE A 74 1.92 2.82 11.14
N GLY A 75 2.55 3.29 10.06
CA GLY A 75 1.85 3.74 8.84
C GLY A 75 0.91 2.70 8.24
N LEU A 76 1.44 1.54 7.81
CA LEU A 76 0.63 0.48 7.19
C LEU A 76 -0.45 -0.11 8.11
N PRO A 77 -0.17 -0.45 9.39
CA PRO A 77 -1.21 -0.87 10.33
C PRO A 77 -2.33 0.16 10.48
N LEU A 78 -1.99 1.45 10.61
CA LEU A 78 -2.98 2.52 10.71
C LEU A 78 -3.79 2.66 9.43
N SER A 79 -3.15 2.65 8.25
CA SER A 79 -3.85 2.70 6.97
C SER A 79 -4.86 1.55 6.84
N ARG A 80 -4.49 0.34 7.25
CA ARG A 80 -5.40 -0.81 7.23
C ARG A 80 -6.57 -0.62 8.20
N ALA A 81 -6.32 -0.14 9.41
CA ALA A 81 -7.38 0.12 10.39
C ALA A 81 -8.36 1.21 9.94
N LEU A 82 -7.87 2.30 9.34
CA LEU A 82 -8.69 3.40 8.81
C LEU A 82 -9.61 2.92 7.68
N LEU A 83 -9.10 2.09 6.76
CA LEU A 83 -9.89 1.52 5.68
C LEU A 83 -10.91 0.50 6.20
N GLN A 84 -10.52 -0.37 7.13
CA GLN A 84 -11.43 -1.34 7.75
C GLN A 84 -12.60 -0.68 8.48
N ALA A 85 -12.37 0.47 9.13
CA ALA A 85 -13.43 1.25 9.77
C ALA A 85 -14.48 1.81 8.78
N GLN A 86 -14.20 1.74 7.47
CA GLN A 86 -15.08 2.16 6.39
C GLN A 86 -15.47 1.01 5.46
N ASP A 87 -15.42 -0.24 5.95
CA ASP A 87 -15.71 -1.45 5.16
C ASP A 87 -14.85 -1.60 3.89
N ALA A 88 -13.67 -0.97 3.89
CA ALA A 88 -12.67 -1.08 2.84
C ALA A 88 -11.52 -2.00 3.26
N GLN A 89 -10.81 -2.53 2.26
CA GLN A 89 -9.72 -3.49 2.45
C GLN A 89 -8.42 -2.93 1.91
N LEU A 90 -7.32 -3.22 2.60
CA LEU A 90 -5.96 -2.95 2.14
C LEU A 90 -5.18 -4.26 2.11
N GLU A 91 -4.63 -4.58 0.94
CA GLU A 91 -3.80 -5.77 0.74
C GLU A 91 -2.48 -5.41 0.08
N TYR A 92 -1.49 -6.28 0.27
CA TYR A 92 -0.23 -6.26 -0.45
C TYR A 92 -0.17 -7.43 -1.44
N ARG A 93 0.35 -7.16 -2.63
CA ARG A 93 0.72 -8.17 -3.63
C ARG A 93 2.12 -7.85 -4.20
N PRO A 94 2.91 -8.86 -4.58
CA PRO A 94 4.11 -8.63 -5.38
C PRO A 94 3.78 -7.96 -6.72
N GLY A 95 4.62 -7.04 -7.20
CA GLY A 95 4.47 -6.42 -8.52
C GLY A 95 4.93 -7.33 -9.68
N ASP A 96 4.35 -7.14 -10.86
CA ASP A 96 4.50 -8.02 -12.04
C ASP A 96 5.96 -8.19 -12.55
N GLN A 97 6.83 -7.21 -12.34
CA GLN A 97 8.20 -7.20 -12.89
C GLN A 97 9.29 -6.98 -11.81
N SER A 98 8.96 -7.16 -10.53
CA SER A 98 9.59 -6.63 -9.30
C SER A 98 8.83 -5.43 -8.73
N GLY A 99 8.98 -5.19 -7.42
CA GLY A 99 8.30 -4.11 -6.71
C GLY A 99 7.13 -4.54 -5.84
N SER A 100 6.41 -3.55 -5.33
CA SER A 100 5.30 -3.73 -4.41
C SER A 100 4.02 -3.21 -5.04
N CYS A 101 2.90 -3.87 -4.77
CA CYS A 101 1.56 -3.38 -5.09
C CYS A 101 0.72 -3.36 -3.81
N PHE A 102 0.25 -2.18 -3.42
CA PHE A 102 -0.77 -2.03 -2.38
C PHE A 102 -2.13 -1.79 -3.02
N SER A 103 -3.11 -2.61 -2.65
CA SER A 103 -4.43 -2.64 -3.28
C SER A 103 -5.50 -2.25 -2.26
N ILE A 104 -6.23 -1.17 -2.56
CA ILE A 104 -7.37 -0.72 -1.78
C ILE A 104 -8.64 -1.16 -2.48
N ARG A 105 -9.50 -1.94 -1.82
CA ARG A 105 -10.83 -2.28 -2.31
C ARG A 105 -11.91 -1.66 -1.45
N PHE A 106 -12.87 -1.00 -2.08
CA PHE A 106 -13.95 -0.30 -1.37
C PHE A 106 -15.24 -0.28 -2.20
N ALA A 107 -16.37 -0.21 -1.50
CA ALA A 107 -17.67 0.06 -2.12
C ALA A 107 -17.81 1.56 -2.45
N GLN A 108 -18.70 1.87 -3.39
CA GLN A 108 -19.01 3.25 -3.79
C GLN A 108 -19.47 4.11 -2.60
#